data_AF-A0A5W4CIG5-F1
#
_entry.id   AF-A0A5W4CIG5-F1
#
_cell.length_a   1.000
_cell.length_b   1.000
_cell.length_c   1.000
_cell.angle_alpha   90.00
_cell.angle_beta   90.00
_cell.angle_gamma   90.00
#
_symmetry.space_group_name_H-M   'P 1'
#
loop_
_entity.id
_entity.type
_entity.pdbx_description
1 polymer ?
#
loop_
_entity_poly.entity_id
_entity_poly.type
_entity_poly.pdbx_seq_one_letter_code
_entity_poly.pdbx_strand_id
1 'polypeptide(L)' 'MRKVKWSEIDIEDELRRLEALLSTSLYMNFEDETEYSVAMDLISMSLSRVRELKTASEVSHA' A
#
# COMPACT_ATOMS: atom_id res chain seq x y z
N MET A 1 7.19 14.67 -3.29
CA MET A 1 5.87 14.05 -3.03
C MET A 1 4.84 15.15 -2.82
N ARG A 2 3.72 15.12 -3.54
CA ARG A 2 2.64 16.10 -3.38
C ARG A 2 1.96 15.84 -2.03
N LYS A 3 1.71 16.86 -1.21
CA LYS A 3 0.94 16.70 0.04
C LYS A 3 -0.51 16.39 -0.33
N VAL A 4 -0.93 15.14 -0.22
CA VAL A 4 -2.33 14.72 -0.39
C VAL A 4 -3.07 15.03 0.90
N LYS A 5 -4.20 15.71 0.84
CA LYS A 5 -5.03 15.98 2.02
C LYS A 5 -5.87 14.75 2.34
N TRP A 6 -6.03 14.44 3.62
CA TRP A 6 -6.87 13.33 4.07
C TRP A 6 -8.29 13.36 3.48
N SER A 7 -8.90 14.55 3.40
CA SER A 7 -10.25 14.77 2.86
C SER A 7 -10.40 14.43 1.36
N GLU A 8 -9.29 14.30 0.62
CA GLU A 8 -9.29 14.01 -0.81
C GLU A 8 -9.04 12.53 -1.10
N ILE A 9 -8.85 11.71 -0.06
CA ILE A 9 -8.52 10.29 -0.18
C ILE A 9 -9.80 9.46 -0.02
N ASP A 10 -10.12 8.67 -1.05
CA ASP A 10 -11.11 7.61 -0.94
C ASP A 10 -10.47 6.41 -0.23
N ILE A 11 -10.71 6.31 1.08
CA ILE A 11 -10.12 5.26 1.90
C ILE A 11 -10.60 3.86 1.49
N GLU A 12 -11.83 3.72 0.99
CA GLU A 12 -12.33 2.41 0.56
C GLU A 12 -11.59 1.94 -0.69
N ASP A 13 -11.41 2.83 -1.67
CA ASP A 13 -10.63 2.51 -2.88
C ASP A 13 -9.17 2.20 -2.54
N GLU A 14 -8.56 2.94 -1.62
CA GLU A 14 -7.19 2.66 -1.17
C GLU A 14 -7.07 1.30 -0.49
N LEU A 15 -7.99 0.95 0.41
CA LEU A 15 -7.99 -0.35 1.07
C LEU A 15 -8.20 -1.49 0.07
N ARG A 16 -9.08 -1.32 -0.91
CA ARG A 16 -9.30 -2.29 -1.99
C ARG A 16 -8.05 -2.50 -2.84
N ARG A 17 -7.31 -1.43 -3.15
CA ARG A 17 -6.03 -1.53 -3.87
C ARG A 17 -4.98 -2.28 -3.05
N LEU A 18 -4.87 -1.98 -1.76
CA LEU A 18 -3.96 -2.68 -0.85
C LEU A 18 -4.29 -4.17 -0.76
N GLU A 19 -5.58 -4.51 -0.63
CA GLU A 19 -6.05 -5.88 -0.65
C GLU A 19 -5.65 -6.62 -1.94
N ALA A 20 -5.78 -5.97 -3.10
CA ALA A 20 -5.40 -6.56 -4.39
C ALA A 20 -3.89 -6.84 -4.48
N LEU A 21 -3.03 -5.91 -4.03
CA LEU A 21 -1.58 -6.11 -4.03
C LEU A 21 -1.17 -7.27 -3.10
N LEU A 22 -1.72 -7.28 -1.89
CA LEU A 22 -1.43 -8.33 -0.90
C LEU A 22 -1.97 -9.68 -1.37
N SER A 23 -3.19 -9.74 -1.91
CA SER A 23 -3.76 -10.97 -2.45
C SER A 23 -2.93 -11.52 -3.60
N THR A 24 -2.45 -10.64 -4.49
CA THR A 24 -1.57 -11.05 -5.60
C THR A 24 -0.27 -11.66 -5.08
N SER A 25 0.32 -11.06 -4.04
CA SER A 25 1.55 -11.61 -3.43
C SER A 25 1.38 -13.01 -2.82
N LEU A 26 0.16 -13.39 -2.40
CA LEU A 26 -0.11 -14.72 -1.84
C LEU A 26 -0.10 -15.84 -2.88
N TYR A 27 -0.32 -15.52 -4.16
CA TYR A 27 -0.30 -16.50 -5.25
C TYR A 27 1.11 -16.68 -5.87
N MET A 28 2.12 -15.96 -5.37
CA MET A 28 3.49 -16.04 -5.85
C MET A 28 4.25 -17.21 -5.21
N ASN A 29 5.15 -17.81 -5.98
CA ASN A 29 6.06 -18.82 -5.50
C ASN A 29 7.28 -18.17 -4.83
N PHE A 30 7.36 -18.26 -3.49
CA PHE A 30 8.47 -17.71 -2.72
C PHE A 30 9.79 -18.51 -2.85
N GLU A 31 9.78 -19.67 -3.51
CA GLU A 31 11.00 -20.42 -3.84
C GLU A 31 11.63 -19.95 -5.16
N ASP A 32 10.87 -19.27 -6.02
CA ASP A 32 11.41 -18.63 -7.23
C ASP A 32 11.89 -17.21 -6.87
N GLU A 33 13.17 -16.91 -7.13
CA GLU A 33 13.78 -15.63 -6.75
C GLU A 33 13.10 -14.44 -7.42
N THR A 34 12.59 -14.60 -8.65
CA THR A 34 11.91 -13.53 -9.38
C THR A 34 10.54 -13.26 -8.77
N GLU A 35 9.73 -14.30 -8.58
CA GLU A 35 8.42 -14.18 -7.96
C GLU A 35 8.51 -13.71 -6.50
N TYR A 36 9.50 -14.20 -5.75
CA TYR A 36 9.82 -13.70 -4.41
C TYR A 36 10.09 -12.20 -4.40
N SER A 37 10.96 -11.72 -5.29
CA SER A 37 11.30 -10.30 -5.41
C SER A 37 10.05 -9.45 -5.70
N VAL A 38 9.23 -9.89 -6.65
CA VAL A 38 7.97 -9.21 -6.98
C VAL A 38 7.01 -9.20 -5.78
N ALA A 39 6.87 -10.31 -5.04
CA ALA A 39 6.03 -10.37 -3.85
C ALA A 39 6.49 -9.35 -2.79
N MET A 40 7.80 -9.26 -2.57
CA MET A 40 8.39 -8.30 -1.64
C MET A 40 8.18 -6.84 -2.07
N ASP A 41 8.23 -6.55 -3.37
CA ASP A 41 7.93 -5.23 -3.91
C ASP A 41 6.45 -4.85 -3.67
N LEU A 42 5.51 -5.75 -3.94
CA LEU A 42 4.07 -5.52 -3.70
C LEU A 42 3.76 -5.26 -2.22
N ILE A 43 4.39 -6.03 -1.32
CA ILE A 43 4.26 -5.84 0.13
C ILE A 43 4.88 -4.49 0.55
N SER A 44 6.04 -4.14 0.00
CA SER A 44 6.73 -2.89 0.30
C SER A 44 5.93 -1.66 -0.16
N MET A 45 5.33 -1.73 -1.36
CA MET A 45 4.41 -0.71 -1.87
C MET A 45 3.21 -0.53 -0.95
N SER A 46 2.62 -1.64 -0.51
CA SER A 46 1.48 -1.63 0.42
C SER A 46 1.84 -0.97 1.75
N LEU A 47 2.99 -1.32 2.33
CA LEU A 47 3.48 -0.74 3.57
C LEU A 47 3.79 0.76 3.43
N SER A 48 4.39 1.17 2.31
CA SER A 48 4.65 2.58 2.02
C SER A 48 3.36 3.38 1.99
N ARG A 49 2.34 2.87 1.31
CA ARG A 49 1.05 3.55 1.20
C ARG A 49 0.33 3.67 2.53
N VAL A 50 0.36 2.63 3.37
CA VAL A 50 -0.20 2.70 4.75
C VAL A 50 0.48 3.80 5.57
N ARG A 51 1.80 3.96 5.45
CA ARG A 51 2.54 5.04 6.14
C ARG A 51 2.11 6.43 5.64
N GLU A 52 1.94 6.59 4.33
CA GLU A 52 1.45 7.84 3.74
C GLU A 52 0.04 8.18 4.22
N LEU A 53 -0.87 7.21 4.25
CA LEU A 53 -2.23 7.37 4.76
C LEU A 53 -2.23 7.79 6.22
N LYS A 54 -1.41 7.13 7.06
CA LYS A 54 -1.22 7.53 8.46
C LYS A 54 -0.77 8.98 8.57
N THR A 55 0.29 9.37 7.86
CA THR A 55 0.78 10.76 7.87
C THR A 55 -0.29 11.74 7.40
N ALA A 56 -1.07 11.40 6.37
CA ALA A 56 -2.15 12.25 5.88
C ALA A 56 -3.26 12.44 6.94
N SER A 57 -3.61 11.38 7.69
CA SER A 57 -4.61 11.46 8.77
C SER A 57 -4.16 12.33 9.95
N GLU A 58 -2.87 12.30 10.31
CA GLU A 58 -2.32 13.04 11.45
C GLU A 58 -2.20 14.55 11.19
N VAL A 59 -2.12 14.97 9.92
CA VAL A 59 -1.97 16.38 9.52
C VAL A 59 -3.26 17.20 9.66
N SER A 60 -4.41 16.57 9.95
CA SER A 60 -5.73 17.23 9.98
C SER A 60 -6.20 17.71 11.37
N HIS A 61 -5.36 17.69 12.42
CA HIS A 61 -5.73 18.08 13.79
C HIS A 61 -5.17 19.43 14.28
N ALA A 62 -4.99 20.41 13.39
CA ALA A 62 -4.60 21.78 13.76
C ALA A 62 -5.75 22.79 13.57
#